data_AF-A0A5J4PL28-F1
#
_entry.id   AF-A0A5J4PL28-F1
#
_cell.length_a   1.000
_cell.length_b   1.000
_cell.length_c   1.000
_cell.angle_alpha   90.00
_cell.angle_beta   90.00
_cell.angle_gamma   90.00
#
_symmetry.space_group_name_H-M   'P 1'
#
loop_
_entity.id
_entity.type
_entity.pdbx_description
1 polymer ?
#
loop_
_entity_poly.entity_id
_entity_poly.type
_entity_poly.pdbx_seq_one_letter_code
_entity_poly.pdbx_strand_id
1 'polypeptide(L)'
;TTHLSFRNEIKVMSVSASNTPILGNSYKPYQAYLYYGDYPLTRNIYVLLNDPRNGLPWGFASFLTSDRGQRIILKSGLVPATQPVRIVKIKE
;
A
#
# COMPACT_ATOMS: atom_id res chain seq x y z
N THR A 1 6.99 -4.14 -11.81
CA THR A 1 5.69 -4.28 -12.50
C THR A 1 4.64 -4.35 -11.42
N THR A 2 3.54 -3.61 -11.53
CA THR A 2 2.44 -3.70 -10.55
C THR A 2 1.68 -4.99 -10.86
N HIS A 3 1.65 -5.95 -9.95
CA HIS A 3 0.88 -7.19 -10.11
C HIS A 3 -0.60 -6.86 -9.96
N LEU A 4 -1.25 -6.45 -11.05
CA LEU A 4 -2.66 -6.01 -11.07
C LEU A 4 -3.65 -7.19 -11.05
N SER A 5 -3.18 -8.41 -11.33
CA SER A 5 -4.00 -9.61 -11.37
C SER A 5 -3.75 -10.52 -10.17
N PHE A 6 -4.83 -11.11 -9.66
CA PHE A 6 -4.76 -12.19 -8.69
C PHE A 6 -4.35 -13.49 -9.37
N ARG A 7 -3.82 -14.41 -8.57
CA ARG A 7 -3.56 -15.78 -9.02
C ARG A 7 -4.86 -16.47 -9.41
N ASN A 8 -4.87 -17.14 -10.56
CA ASN A 8 -6.08 -17.79 -11.10
C ASN A 8 -6.60 -18.91 -10.20
N GLU A 9 -5.72 -19.53 -9.39
CA GLU A 9 -6.12 -20.57 -8.45
C GLU A 9 -6.90 -20.01 -7.24
N ILE A 10 -6.91 -18.68 -7.05
CA ILE A 10 -7.49 -18.03 -5.87
C ILE A 10 -8.68 -17.17 -6.30
N LYS A 11 -9.89 -17.60 -5.89
CA LYS A 11 -11.10 -16.79 -6.06
C LYS A 11 -11.18 -15.72 -4.97
N VAL A 12 -10.91 -14.47 -5.35
CA VAL A 12 -10.95 -13.33 -4.44
C VAL A 12 -12.38 -12.80 -4.25
N MET A 13 -12.83 -12.75 -2.99
CA MET A 13 -14.12 -12.20 -2.57
C MET A 13 -14.10 -10.67 -2.54
N SER A 14 -15.23 -10.04 -2.87
CA SER A 14 -15.50 -8.63 -2.62
C SER A 14 -16.14 -8.44 -1.25
N VAL A 15 -15.68 -7.48 -0.46
CA VAL A 15 -16.14 -7.22 0.90
C VAL A 15 -16.76 -5.82 0.97
N SER A 16 -17.89 -5.69 1.66
CA SER A 16 -18.55 -4.41 1.94
C SER A 16 -18.39 -4.02 3.40
N ALA A 17 -18.26 -2.72 3.67
CA ALA A 17 -18.35 -2.17 5.02
C ALA A 17 -19.80 -2.04 5.52
N SER A 18 -20.77 -2.06 4.60
CA SER A 18 -22.19 -1.95 4.92
C SER A 18 -22.75 -3.28 5.44
N ASN A 19 -23.76 -3.20 6.31
CA ASN A 19 -24.51 -4.36 6.77
C ASN A 19 -25.29 -5.05 5.62
N THR A 20 -25.63 -4.28 4.57
CA THR A 20 -26.27 -4.77 3.35
C THR A 20 -25.28 -4.71 2.17
N PRO A 21 -24.65 -5.84 1.78
CA PRO A 21 -23.71 -5.87 0.67
C PRO A 21 -24.46 -5.87 -0.68
N ILE A 22 -24.14 -4.90 -1.52
CA ILE A 22 -24.53 -4.80 -2.94
C ILE A 22 -23.28 -4.69 -3.81
N LEU A 23 -23.41 -4.93 -5.12
CA LEU A 23 -22.25 -4.88 -6.02
C LEU A 23 -21.55 -3.52 -6.03
N GLY A 24 -22.31 -2.42 -5.88
CA GLY A 24 -21.80 -1.05 -5.90
C GLY A 24 -21.07 -0.61 -4.63
N ASN A 25 -21.19 -1.35 -3.51
CA ASN A 25 -20.54 -1.04 -2.23
C ASN A 25 -19.61 -2.16 -1.73
N SER A 26 -19.30 -3.12 -2.62
CA SER A 26 -18.46 -4.27 -2.31
C SER A 26 -17.18 -4.19 -3.14
N TYR A 27 -16.04 -4.17 -2.46
CA TYR A 27 -14.74 -3.93 -3.09
C TYR A 27 -13.84 -5.15 -2.95
N LYS A 28 -13.00 -5.41 -3.95
CA LYS A 28 -11.91 -6.39 -3.87
C LYS A 28 -10.65 -5.72 -3.30
N PRO A 29 -9.66 -6.46 -2.78
CA PRO A 29 -8.42 -5.91 -2.22
C PRO A 29 -7.45 -5.42 -3.30
N TYR A 30 -7.87 -4.49 -4.16
CA TYR A 30 -6.99 -3.82 -5.11
C TYR A 30 -6.29 -2.64 -4.44
N GLN A 31 -5.05 -2.36 -4.86
CA GLN A 31 -4.21 -1.32 -4.27
C GLN A 31 -4.88 0.07 -4.26
N ALA A 32 -5.70 0.39 -5.27
CA ALA A 32 -6.48 1.63 -5.31
C ALA A 32 -7.55 1.69 -4.20
N TYR A 33 -8.35 0.63 -4.03
CA TYR A 33 -9.40 0.58 -3.00
C TYR A 33 -8.84 0.53 -1.58
N LEU A 34 -7.66 -0.06 -1.40
CA LEU A 34 -6.93 -0.01 -0.13
C LEU A 34 -6.42 1.41 0.18
N TYR A 35 -6.00 2.16 -0.85
CA TYR A 35 -5.54 3.54 -0.69
C TYR A 35 -6.68 4.51 -0.39
N TYR A 36 -7.82 4.37 -1.07
CA TYR A 36 -9.00 5.21 -0.83
C TYR A 36 -9.77 4.84 0.44
N GLY A 37 -9.52 3.68 1.03
CA GLY A 37 -10.23 3.18 2.21
C GLY A 37 -11.57 2.51 1.90
N ASP A 38 -11.88 2.26 0.63
CA ASP A 38 -13.11 1.59 0.20
C ASP A 38 -13.14 0.11 0.61
N TYR A 39 -11.98 -0.54 0.63
CA TYR A 39 -11.87 -1.93 1.07
C TYR A 39 -11.79 -2.00 2.60
N PRO A 40 -12.76 -2.61 3.29
CA PRO A 40 -12.89 -2.48 4.76
C PRO A 40 -11.82 -3.24 5.55
N LEU A 41 -11.23 -4.30 4.98
CA LEU A 41 -10.25 -5.14 5.68
C LEU A 41 -8.83 -4.62 5.45
N THR A 42 -8.53 -3.47 6.06
CA THR A 42 -7.23 -2.79 5.99
C THR A 42 -6.63 -2.59 7.38
N ARG A 43 -5.30 -2.50 7.46
CA ARG A 43 -4.59 -2.06 8.67
C ARG A 43 -3.35 -1.25 8.34
N ASN A 44 -3.05 -0.29 9.20
CA ASN A 44 -1.80 0.46 9.12
C ASN A 44 -0.67 -0.32 9.80
N ILE A 45 0.54 -0.22 9.23
CA ILE A 45 1.76 -0.80 9.78
C ILE A 45 2.65 0.36 10.21
N TYR A 46 3.04 0.36 11.48
CA TYR A 46 3.86 1.41 12.08
C TYR A 46 5.26 0.87 12.39
N VAL A 47 6.25 1.74 12.23
CA VAL A 47 7.62 1.51 12.72
C VAL A 47 7.78 2.33 13.99
N LEU A 48 7.88 1.66 15.13
CA LEU A 48 8.11 2.31 16.41
C LEU A 48 9.61 2.34 16.69
N LEU A 49 10.14 3.55 16.88
CA LEU A 49 11.55 3.78 17.15
C LEU A 49 11.70 4.34 18.56
N ASN A 50 12.47 3.67 19.40
CA ASN A 50 12.76 4.08 20.78
C ASN A 50 14.26 4.31 21.01
N ASP A 51 14.99 4.68 19.97
CA ASP A 51 16.44 4.88 20.05
C ASP A 51 16.74 6.34 20.43
N PRO A 52 17.33 6.62 21.61
CA PRO A 52 17.62 8.00 22.04
C PRO A 52 18.80 8.61 21.28
N ARG A 53 19.59 7.79 20.58
CA ARG A 53 20.68 8.24 19.71
C ARG A 53 20.30 7.89 18.27
N ASN A 54 20.67 8.74 17.32
CA ASN A 54 20.42 8.54 15.88
C ASN A 54 21.27 7.37 15.32
N GLY A 55 21.04 6.15 15.81
CA GLY A 55 21.76 4.94 15.47
C GLY A 55 21.23 4.25 14.23
N LEU A 56 21.60 2.98 14.06
CA LEU A 56 21.20 2.18 12.90
C LEU A 56 19.67 2.05 12.73
N PRO A 57 18.86 1.86 13.79
CA PRO A 57 17.40 1.83 13.66
C PRO A 57 16.81 3.11 13.07
N TRP A 58 17.39 4.28 13.40
CA TRP A 58 17.02 5.57 12.81
C TRP A 58 17.30 5.60 11.29
N GLY A 59 18.49 5.15 10.88
CA GLY A 59 18.86 5.04 9.47
C GLY A 59 17.95 4.10 8.68
N PHE A 60 17.54 2.99 9.28
CA PHE A 60 16.58 2.07 8.66
C PHE A 60 15.18 2.69 8.53
N ALA A 61 14.68 3.37 9.56
CA ALA A 61 13.40 4.08 9.49
C ALA A 61 13.41 5.18 8.41
N SER A 62 14.53 5.92 8.29
CA SER A 62 14.76 6.90 7.23
C SER A 62 14.75 6.25 5.84
N PHE A 63 15.40 5.09 5.68
CA PHE A 63 15.36 4.36 4.41
C PHE A 63 13.93 3.90 4.06
N LEU A 64 13.18 3.35 5.01
CA LEU A 64 11.80 2.91 4.80
C LEU A 64 10.90 4.06 4.34
N THR A 65 11.07 5.25 4.91
CA THR A 65 10.28 6.44 4.57
C THR A 65 10.75 7.15 3.28
N SER A 66 11.94 6.84 2.78
CA SER A 66 12.45 7.37 1.50
C SER A 66 11.64 6.89 0.28
N ASP A 67 11.73 7.62 -0.84
CA ASP A 67 11.13 7.21 -2.13
C ASP A 67 11.52 5.78 -2.54
N ARG A 68 12.77 5.39 -2.29
CA ARG A 68 13.24 4.03 -2.59
C ARG A 68 12.56 2.98 -1.69
N GLY A 69 12.45 3.26 -0.39
CA GLY A 69 11.76 2.38 0.56
C GLY A 69 10.28 2.22 0.22
N GLN A 70 9.57 3.33 0.00
CA GLN A 70 8.16 3.32 -0.38
C GLN A 70 7.93 2.63 -1.73
N ARG A 71 8.85 2.77 -2.69
CA ARG A 71 8.77 2.05 -3.97
C ARG A 71 8.93 0.54 -3.82
N ILE A 72 9.69 0.06 -2.85
CA ILE A 72 9.78 -1.38 -2.54
C ILE A 72 8.42 -1.88 -2.03
N ILE A 73 7.78 -1.15 -1.11
CA ILE A 73 6.44 -1.46 -0.59
C ILE A 73 5.39 -1.46 -1.72
N LEU A 74 5.42 -0.45 -2.58
CA LEU A 74 4.53 -0.36 -3.74
C LEU A 74 4.69 -1.58 -4.68
N LYS A 75 5.94 -2.01 -4.92
CA LYS A 75 6.26 -3.16 -5.78
C LYS A 75 5.91 -4.51 -5.17
N SER A 76 5.84 -4.61 -3.83
CA SER A 76 5.42 -5.84 -3.15
C SER A 76 3.89 -6.04 -3.15
N GLY A 77 3.12 -5.10 -3.72
CA GLY A 77 1.66 -5.16 -3.78
C GLY A 77 0.96 -4.53 -2.57
N LEU A 78 1.71 -3.85 -1.69
CA LEU A 78 1.18 -3.12 -0.55
C LEU A 78 1.02 -1.63 -0.88
N VAL A 79 0.14 -0.94 -0.17
CA VAL A 79 -0.03 0.52 -0.33
C VAL A 79 1.10 1.23 0.44
N PRO A 80 1.88 2.10 -0.22
CA PRO A 80 2.90 2.89 0.47
C PRO A 80 2.25 3.96 1.36
N ALA A 81 2.90 4.32 2.46
CA ALA A 81 2.46 5.39 3.34
C ALA A 81 2.59 6.77 2.67
N THR A 82 3.64 6.95 1.86
CA THR A 82 3.86 8.15 1.06
C THR A 82 3.99 7.73 -0.40
N GLN A 83 3.14 8.30 -1.26
CA GLN A 83 3.12 7.92 -2.67
C GLN A 83 4.37 8.46 -3.40
N PRO A 84 5.19 7.60 -4.01
CA PRO A 84 6.39 8.05 -4.71
C PRO A 84 6.00 8.86 -5.96
N VAL A 85 6.55 10.07 -6.09
CA VAL A 85 6.29 10.93 -7.25
C VAL A 85 7.01 10.36 -8.47
N ARG A 86 6.26 10.14 -9.56
CA ARG A 86 6.85 9.73 -10.84
C ARG A 86 7.19 10.97 -11.67
N ILE A 87 8.46 11.35 -11.68
CA ILE A 87 8.95 12.39 -12.59
C ILE A 87 9.11 11.77 -13.98
N VAL A 88 8.27 12.18 -14.93
CA VAL A 88 8.39 11.82 -16.34
C VAL A 88 8.97 13.03 -17.06
N LYS A 89 10.20 12.91 -17.56
CA LYS A 89 10.76 13.90 -18.49
C LYS A 89 10.17 13.62 -19.86
N ILE A 90 9.28 14.49 -20.31
CA ILE A 90 8.80 14.50 -21.69
C ILE A 90 9.91 15.17 -22.50
N LYS A 91 10.43 14.45 -23.50
CA LYS A 91 11.38 15.02 -24.46
C LYS A 91 10.52 15.43 -25.67
N GLU A 92 10.59 16.70 -26.04
CA GLU A 92 10.11 17.16 -27.36
C GLU A 92 10.91 16.51 -28.48
#